data_AF-A0A558NPZ2-F1
#
_entry.id   AF-A0A558NPZ2-F1
#
_cell.length_a   1.000
_cell.length_b   1.000
_cell.length_c   1.000
_cell.angle_alpha   90.00
_cell.angle_beta   90.00
_cell.angle_gamma   90.00
#
_symmetry.space_group_name_H-M   'P 1'
#
loop_
_entity.id
_entity.type
_entity.pdbx_description
1 polymer ?
#
loop_
_entity_poly.entity_id
_entity_poly.type
_entity_poly.pdbx_seq_one_letter_code
_entity_poly.pdbx_strand_id
1 'polypeptide(L)'
;MKLPDNGLQLAALTLVLLLSGCTVYPSKVPLDQGYARCELVSRQLALNYEWLEANTHANLLRGLGDCQQSTEVCLAAYVVIIGGWTAGSAIVSGSVFLAGNTIHWLEYQGRCDDSGLRQLIKWTRPPLQAAPMQVSRY
;
A
#
# COMPACT_ATOMS: atom_id res chain seq x y z
N MET A 1 4.88 -40.94 0.36
CA MET A 1 4.73 -40.20 -0.91
C MET A 1 5.98 -39.36 -1.11
N LYS A 2 6.82 -39.68 -2.11
CA LYS A 2 8.01 -38.88 -2.47
C LYS A 2 7.51 -37.69 -3.27
N LEU A 3 7.65 -36.48 -2.72
CA LEU A 3 7.37 -35.26 -3.48
C LEU A 3 8.47 -35.15 -4.57
N PRO A 4 8.11 -34.95 -5.85
CA PRO A 4 9.10 -34.83 -6.92
C PRO A 4 10.04 -33.65 -6.62
N ASP A 5 11.36 -33.84 -6.78
CA ASP A 5 12.38 -32.84 -6.45
C ASP A 5 12.09 -31.46 -7.09
N ASN A 6 11.46 -31.44 -8.25
CA ASN A 6 11.05 -30.23 -8.97
C ASN A 6 9.88 -29.47 -8.29
N GLY A 7 9.01 -30.18 -7.58
CA GLY A 7 7.87 -29.59 -6.87
C GLY A 7 8.32 -28.82 -5.62
N LEU A 8 9.36 -29.32 -4.95
CA LEU A 8 9.97 -28.62 -3.81
C LEU A 8 10.67 -27.33 -4.25
N GLN A 9 11.36 -27.37 -5.41
CA GLN A 9 12.03 -26.21 -6.01
C GLN A 9 11.01 -25.13 -6.42
N LEU A 10 9.91 -25.51 -7.08
CA LEU A 10 8.85 -24.58 -7.48
C LEU A 10 8.16 -23.94 -6.27
N ALA A 11 7.84 -24.73 -5.24
CA ALA A 11 7.25 -24.22 -4.02
C ALA A 11 8.20 -23.25 -3.29
N ALA A 12 9.51 -23.55 -3.25
CA ALA A 12 10.52 -22.66 -2.70
C ALA A 12 10.63 -21.34 -3.49
N LEU A 13 10.61 -21.38 -4.83
CA LEU A 13 10.60 -20.20 -5.69
C LEU A 13 9.36 -19.33 -5.44
N THR A 14 8.16 -19.93 -5.40
CA THR A 14 6.92 -19.20 -5.10
C THR A 14 6.94 -18.58 -3.71
N LEU A 15 7.46 -19.30 -2.71
CA LEU A 15 7.60 -18.80 -1.35
C LEU A 15 8.59 -17.62 -1.28
N VAL A 16 9.72 -17.71 -1.99
CA VAL A 16 10.71 -16.62 -2.08
C VAL A 16 10.12 -15.39 -2.77
N LEU A 17 9.33 -15.55 -3.83
CA LEU A 17 8.58 -14.49 -4.52
C LEU A 17 7.50 -13.84 -3.63
N LEU A 18 6.91 -14.60 -2.70
CA LEU A 18 5.96 -14.06 -1.73
C LEU A 18 6.66 -13.32 -0.58
N LEU A 19 7.87 -13.73 -0.23
CA LEU A 19 8.68 -13.13 0.84
C LEU A 19 9.55 -11.95 0.37
N SER A 20 9.72 -11.75 -0.94
CA SER A 20 10.50 -10.65 -1.53
C SER A 20 9.92 -9.24 -1.34
N GLY A 21 8.69 -9.11 -0.86
CA GLY A 21 8.09 -7.79 -0.67
C GLY A 21 8.58 -7.13 0.60
N CYS A 22 9.70 -6.40 0.60
CA CYS A 22 9.99 -5.34 1.59
C CYS A 22 11.18 -4.46 1.16
N THR A 23 11.01 -3.64 0.13
CA THR A 23 11.82 -2.41 0.00
C THR A 23 10.95 -1.17 0.12
N VAL A 24 9.76 -1.19 -0.46
CA VAL A 24 8.77 -0.11 -0.30
C VAL A 24 7.55 -0.67 0.40
N TYR A 25 7.13 -0.07 1.51
CA TYR A 25 5.99 -0.54 2.29
C TYR A 25 5.15 0.63 2.85
N PRO A 26 3.82 0.45 2.97
CA PRO A 26 2.98 1.44 3.62
C PRO A 26 3.12 1.36 5.14
N SER A 27 3.28 2.50 5.80
CA SER A 27 3.24 2.68 7.25
C SER A 27 2.09 3.60 7.65
N LYS A 28 1.67 3.53 8.92
CA LYS A 28 0.59 4.36 9.46
C LYS A 28 1.17 5.67 9.99
N VAL A 29 0.60 6.79 9.59
CA VAL A 29 0.96 8.11 10.14
C VAL A 29 0.29 8.28 11.51
N PRO A 30 0.95 8.90 12.51
CA PRO A 30 0.28 9.28 13.75
C PRO A 30 -0.88 10.24 13.46
N LEU A 31 -1.98 10.11 14.22
CA LEU A 31 -3.12 11.00 14.02
C LEU A 31 -2.76 12.44 14.33
N ASP A 32 -3.05 13.32 13.38
CA ASP A 32 -2.98 14.75 13.62
C ASP A 32 -4.19 15.23 14.45
N GLN A 33 -3.96 16.21 15.32
CA GLN A 33 -4.94 16.79 16.25
C GLN A 33 -6.15 17.39 15.52
N GLY A 34 -5.96 17.83 14.26
CA GLY A 34 -7.03 18.33 13.40
C GLY A 34 -8.10 17.28 13.09
N TYR A 35 -7.70 16.01 12.94
CA TYR A 35 -8.61 14.88 12.70
C TYR A 35 -9.13 14.26 14.00
N ALA A 36 -8.50 14.49 15.14
CA ALA A 36 -8.93 13.94 16.44
C ALA A 36 -10.33 14.42 16.89
N ARG A 37 -10.83 15.54 16.34
CA ARG A 37 -12.21 16.02 16.56
C ARG A 37 -13.28 15.21 15.83
N CYS A 38 -12.89 14.33 14.92
CA CYS A 38 -13.78 13.48 14.15
C CYS A 38 -13.29 12.02 14.19
N GLU A 39 -14.11 11.12 14.72
CA GLU A 39 -13.73 9.72 14.85
C GLU A 39 -13.74 9.02 13.48
N LEU A 40 -12.55 8.84 12.91
CA LEU A 40 -12.31 8.13 11.65
C LEU A 40 -11.76 6.72 11.93
N VAL A 41 -12.36 5.72 11.27
CA VAL A 41 -11.94 4.31 11.35
C VAL A 41 -10.69 4.07 10.51
N SER A 42 -10.63 4.69 9.33
CA SER A 42 -9.47 4.66 8.44
C SER A 42 -8.33 5.53 8.96
N ARG A 43 -7.10 5.08 8.73
CA ARG A 43 -5.88 5.81 9.04
C ARG A 43 -5.22 6.31 7.76
N GLN A 44 -4.53 7.43 7.85
CA GLN A 44 -3.68 7.88 6.75
C GLN A 44 -2.43 7.00 6.66
N LEU A 45 -2.10 6.58 5.45
CA LEU A 45 -0.91 5.80 5.15
C LEU A 45 0.20 6.73 4.64
N ALA A 46 1.44 6.42 4.98
CA ALA A 46 2.67 6.97 4.42
C ALA A 46 3.46 5.86 3.73
N LEU A 47 4.14 6.16 2.63
CA LEU A 47 5.02 5.20 1.97
C LEU A 47 6.43 5.35 2.54
N ASN A 48 6.99 4.26 3.07
CA ASN A 48 8.38 4.21 3.50
C ASN A 48 9.19 3.33 2.56
N TYR A 49 10.48 3.60 2.48
CA TYR A 49 11.40 2.81 1.69
C TYR A 49 12.65 2.49 2.51
N GLU A 50 13.13 1.27 2.36
CA GLU A 50 14.37 0.79 2.91
C GLU A 50 15.33 0.51 1.74
N TRP A 51 16.51 1.12 1.77
CA TRP A 51 17.52 0.89 0.75
C TRP A 51 18.22 -0.44 1.03
N LEU A 52 18.47 -1.22 -0.02
CA LEU A 52 19.37 -2.36 0.12
C LEU A 52 20.76 -1.88 0.54
N GLU A 53 21.31 -2.52 1.58
CA GLU A 53 22.67 -2.27 2.01
C GLU A 53 23.69 -2.64 0.92
N ALA A 54 24.82 -1.94 0.89
CA ALA A 54 25.89 -2.18 -0.09
C ALA A 54 26.42 -3.63 -0.07
N ASN A 55 26.40 -4.29 1.10
CA ASN A 55 26.82 -5.68 1.26
C ASN A 55 25.90 -6.66 0.52
N THR A 56 24.60 -6.35 0.47
CA THR A 56 23.59 -7.14 -0.24
C THR A 56 23.79 -7.03 -1.76
N HIS A 57 24.16 -5.84 -2.24
CA HIS A 57 24.51 -5.64 -3.65
C HIS A 57 25.74 -6.46 -4.05
N ALA A 58 26.77 -6.49 -3.19
CA ALA A 58 27.97 -7.29 -3.43
C ALA A 58 27.67 -8.79 -3.50
N ASN A 59 26.79 -9.29 -2.62
CA ASN A 59 26.38 -10.70 -2.65
C ASN A 59 25.52 -11.04 -3.88
N LEU A 60 24.66 -10.13 -4.33
CA LEU A 60 23.90 -10.30 -5.58
C LEU A 60 24.81 -10.36 -6.80
N LEU A 61 25.80 -9.48 -6.90
CA LEU A 61 26.79 -9.53 -7.99
C LEU A 61 27.58 -10.84 -7.97
N ARG A 62 27.97 -11.33 -6.78
CA ARG A 62 28.66 -12.63 -6.65
C ARG A 62 27.76 -13.81 -7.01
N GLY A 63 26.46 -13.73 -6.75
CA GLY A 63 25.47 -14.74 -7.11
C GLY A 63 25.18 -14.81 -8.62
N LEU A 64 25.40 -13.71 -9.35
CA LEU A 64 25.24 -13.65 -10.82
C LEU A 64 26.39 -14.33 -11.59
N GLY A 65 27.43 -14.79 -10.90
CA GLY A 65 28.60 -15.45 -11.49
C GLY A 65 29.82 -14.52 -11.57
N ASP A 66 30.93 -15.05 -12.08
CA ASP A 66 32.19 -14.31 -12.17
C ASP A 66 32.09 -13.27 -13.30
N CYS A 67 31.68 -12.04 -12.96
CA CYS A 67 31.44 -10.94 -13.90
C CYS A 67 32.73 -10.38 -14.55
N GLN A 68 33.86 -11.04 -14.35
CA GLN A 68 35.18 -10.66 -14.85
C GLN A 68 35.27 -10.66 -16.39
N GLN A 69 34.48 -11.50 -17.07
CA GLN A 69 34.61 -11.72 -18.51
C GLN A 69 33.58 -10.97 -19.37
N SER A 70 32.50 -10.43 -18.79
CA SER A 70 31.41 -9.76 -19.51
C SER A 70 30.68 -8.76 -18.61
N THR A 71 31.35 -7.65 -18.30
CA THR A 71 30.87 -6.60 -17.40
C THR A 71 29.52 -6.01 -17.81
N GLU A 72 29.28 -5.86 -19.12
CA GLU A 72 28.05 -5.27 -19.65
C GLU A 72 26.80 -6.11 -19.35
N VAL A 73 26.90 -7.43 -19.51
CA VAL A 73 25.79 -8.37 -19.25
C VAL A 73 25.46 -8.42 -17.76
N CYS A 74 26.49 -8.44 -16.91
CA CYS A 74 26.32 -8.44 -15.46
C CYS A 74 25.68 -7.14 -14.96
N LEU A 75 26.08 -6.00 -15.52
CA LEU A 75 25.51 -4.70 -15.17
C LEU A 75 24.05 -4.59 -15.64
N ALA A 76 23.74 -5.08 -16.83
CA ALA A 76 22.35 -5.15 -17.33
C ALA A 76 21.47 -6.04 -16.44
N ALA A 77 21.94 -7.24 -16.08
CA ALA A 77 21.22 -8.15 -15.19
C ALA A 77 20.98 -7.54 -13.80
N TYR A 78 21.99 -6.87 -13.24
CA TYR A 78 21.88 -6.17 -11.96
C TYR A 78 20.80 -5.07 -12.00
N VAL A 79 20.79 -4.23 -13.03
CA VAL A 79 19.78 -3.17 -13.20
C VAL A 79 18.38 -3.76 -13.33
N VAL A 80 18.21 -4.85 -14.08
CA VAL A 80 16.91 -5.51 -14.23
C VAL A 80 16.42 -6.10 -12.91
N ILE A 81 17.30 -6.75 -12.14
CA ILE A 81 16.93 -7.38 -10.87
C ILE A 81 16.59 -6.33 -9.82
N ILE A 82 17.49 -5.38 -9.56
CA ILE A 82 17.28 -4.34 -8.54
C ILE A 82 16.18 -3.37 -8.97
N GLY A 83 16.23 -2.92 -10.22
CA GLY A 83 15.23 -2.01 -10.77
C GLY A 83 13.85 -2.64 -10.85
N GLY A 84 13.76 -3.89 -11.32
CA GLY A 84 12.52 -4.65 -11.37
C GLY A 84 11.93 -4.90 -9.98
N TRP A 85 12.76 -5.27 -9.00
CA TRP A 85 12.33 -5.48 -7.62
C TRP A 85 11.80 -4.20 -6.97
N THR A 86 12.56 -3.12 -7.06
CA THR A 86 12.18 -1.82 -6.48
C THR A 86 10.91 -1.28 -7.13
N ALA A 87 10.83 -1.29 -8.46
CA ALA A 87 9.63 -0.88 -9.19
C ALA A 87 8.41 -1.74 -8.83
N GLY A 88 8.58 -3.07 -8.79
CA GLY A 88 7.51 -4.00 -8.41
C GLY A 88 6.97 -3.72 -7.01
N SER A 89 7.86 -3.57 -6.03
CA SER A 89 7.48 -3.25 -4.64
C SER A 89 6.77 -1.89 -4.53
N ALA A 90 7.22 -0.89 -5.29
CA ALA A 90 6.64 0.44 -5.29
C ALA A 90 5.23 0.46 -5.90
N ILE A 91 4.99 -0.33 -6.95
CA ILE A 91 3.67 -0.44 -7.58
C ILE A 91 2.67 -1.07 -6.58
N VAL A 92 3.04 -2.20 -5.99
CA VAL A 92 2.15 -2.93 -5.06
C VAL A 92 1.87 -2.07 -3.83
N SER A 93 2.90 -1.58 -3.14
CA SER A 93 2.72 -0.77 -1.93
C SER A 93 2.11 0.60 -2.22
N GLY A 94 2.42 1.20 -3.37
CA GLY A 94 1.84 2.45 -3.83
C GLY A 94 0.33 2.32 -4.09
N SER A 95 -0.12 1.20 -4.64
CA SER A 95 -1.56 0.95 -4.85
C SER A 95 -2.34 0.91 -3.54
N VAL A 96 -1.80 0.25 -2.51
CA VAL A 96 -2.39 0.18 -1.17
C VAL A 96 -2.41 1.56 -0.51
N PHE A 97 -1.32 2.31 -0.64
CA PHE A 97 -1.24 3.69 -0.15
C PHE A 97 -2.30 4.58 -0.78
N LEU A 98 -2.46 4.52 -2.11
CA LEU A 98 -3.46 5.32 -2.82
C LEU A 98 -4.88 4.93 -2.39
N ALA A 99 -5.21 3.64 -2.46
CA ALA A 99 -6.54 3.16 -2.08
C ALA A 99 -6.89 3.49 -0.61
N GLY A 100 -5.95 3.27 0.32
CA GLY A 100 -6.13 3.58 1.73
C GLY A 100 -6.35 5.07 1.99
N ASN A 101 -5.55 5.93 1.36
CA ASN A 101 -5.68 7.38 1.50
C ASN A 101 -6.95 7.92 0.81
N THR A 102 -7.40 7.31 -0.28
CA THR A 102 -8.70 7.64 -0.90
C THR A 102 -9.86 7.28 0.03
N ILE A 103 -9.86 6.08 0.62
CA ILE A 103 -10.87 5.68 1.61
C ILE A 103 -10.86 6.65 2.80
N HIS A 104 -9.67 7.05 3.26
CA HIS A 104 -9.53 8.01 4.35
C HIS A 104 -10.15 9.37 4.04
N TRP A 105 -9.89 9.90 2.83
CA TRP A 105 -10.51 11.13 2.37
C TRP A 105 -12.03 11.01 2.25
N LEU A 106 -12.54 9.90 1.71
CA LEU A 106 -13.98 9.67 1.59
C LEU A 106 -14.67 9.57 2.96
N GLU A 107 -14.05 8.90 3.92
CA GLU A 107 -14.58 8.81 5.28
C GLU A 107 -14.64 10.20 5.94
N TYR A 108 -13.62 11.02 5.76
CA TYR A 108 -13.61 12.40 6.24
C TYR A 108 -14.77 13.23 5.65
N GLN A 109 -15.04 13.11 4.35
CA GLN A 109 -16.14 13.82 3.69
C GLN A 109 -17.54 13.36 4.16
N GLY A 110 -17.67 12.09 4.55
CA GLY A 110 -18.96 11.52 4.99
C GLY A 110 -19.26 11.71 6.47
N ARG A 111 -18.25 11.54 7.34
CA ARG A 111 -18.43 11.53 8.81
C ARG A 111 -18.27 12.89 9.45
N CYS A 112 -17.36 13.73 8.96
CA CYS A 112 -16.98 14.95 9.67
C CYS A 112 -17.86 16.13 9.28
N ASP A 113 -18.32 16.88 10.28
CA ASP A 113 -19.20 18.05 10.14
C ASP A 113 -18.52 19.25 9.52
N ASP A 114 -17.20 19.29 9.63
CA ASP A 114 -16.34 20.33 9.06
C ASP A 114 -15.99 20.06 7.59
N SER A 115 -16.44 18.93 7.03
CA SER A 115 -16.23 18.63 5.62
C SER A 115 -17.12 19.48 4.71
N GLY A 116 -16.55 19.92 3.58
CA GLY A 116 -17.28 20.75 2.61
C GLY A 116 -18.56 20.08 2.09
N LEU A 117 -18.53 18.75 1.91
CA LEU A 117 -19.71 18.00 1.48
C LEU A 117 -20.84 18.01 2.52
N ARG A 118 -20.52 17.79 3.80
CA ARG A 118 -21.54 17.76 4.87
C ARG A 118 -22.07 19.16 5.16
N GLN A 119 -21.24 20.19 5.05
CA GLN A 119 -21.70 21.58 5.10
C GLN A 119 -22.67 21.89 3.96
N LEU A 120 -22.33 21.52 2.71
CA LEU A 120 -23.23 21.72 1.57
C LEU A 120 -24.58 21.00 1.75
N ILE A 121 -24.58 19.75 2.26
CA ILE A 121 -25.81 19.02 2.57
C ILE A 121 -26.63 19.72 3.66
N LYS A 122 -25.98 20.26 4.71
CA LYS A 122 -26.66 21.04 5.75
C LYS A 122 -27.30 22.32 5.19
N TRP A 123 -26.63 22.99 4.24
CA TRP A 123 -27.15 24.19 3.59
C TRP A 123 -28.26 23.91 2.59
N THR A 124 -28.19 22.79 1.85
CA THR A 124 -29.18 22.43 0.81
C THR A 124 -30.38 21.65 1.33
N ARG A 125 -30.29 20.99 2.50
CA ARG A 125 -31.47 20.48 3.19
C ARG A 125 -32.11 21.63 3.99
N PRO A 126 -33.32 22.11 3.63
CA PRO A 126 -34.12 22.83 4.62
C PRO A 126 -34.25 21.93 5.86
N PRO A 127 -34.35 22.48 7.09
CA PRO A 127 -34.65 21.67 8.25
C PRO A 127 -35.90 20.87 7.89
N LEU A 128 -35.77 19.54 7.84
CA LEU A 128 -36.94 18.68 7.89
C LEU A 128 -37.58 19.04 9.23
N GLN A 129 -38.52 19.99 9.20
CA GLN A 129 -39.57 20.04 10.21
C GLN A 129 -40.04 18.60 10.27
N ALA A 130 -39.84 17.97 11.42
CA ALA A 130 -40.39 16.67 11.70
C ALA A 130 -41.90 16.82 11.54
N ALA A 131 -42.40 16.62 10.32
CA ALA A 131 -43.82 16.44 10.10
C ALA A 131 -44.14 15.22 10.96
N PRO A 132 -45.00 15.35 11.98
CA PRO A 132 -45.34 14.20 12.80
C PRO A 132 -45.88 13.15 11.85
N MET A 133 -45.23 11.98 11.80
CA MET A 133 -45.80 10.81 11.15
C MET A 133 -47.12 10.52 11.86
N GLN A 134 -48.23 10.95 11.26
CA GLN A 134 -49.56 10.49 11.64
C GLN A 134 -49.65 9.04 11.16
N VAL A 135 -49.29 8.11 12.03
CA VAL A 135 -49.53 6.68 11.83
C VAL A 135 -51.06 6.51 11.83
N SER A 136 -51.64 6.44 10.63
CA SER A 136 -53.05 6.11 10.45
C SER A 136 -53.27 4.68 10.92
N ARG A 137 -53.83 4.56 12.12
CA ARG A 137 -54.30 3.30 12.68
C ARG A 137 -55.65 3.02 12.02
N TYR A 138 -55.66 2.11 11.04
CA TYR A 138 -56.87 1.41 10.62
C TYR A 138 -57.12 0.22 11.55
#